data_AF-A0A6G1Q5I9-F1
#
_entry.id   AF-A0A6G1Q5I9-F1
#
_cell.length_a   1.000
_cell.length_b   1.000
_cell.length_c   1.000
_cell.angle_alpha   90.00
_cell.angle_beta   90.00
_cell.angle_gamma   90.00
#
_symmetry.space_group_name_H-M   'P 1'
#
loop_
_entity.id
_entity.type
_entity.pdbx_description
1 polymer ?
#
loop_
_entity_poly.entity_id
_entity_poly.type
_entity_poly.pdbx_seq_one_letter_code
_entity_poly.pdbx_strand_id
1 'polypeptide(L)'
;MDELTSRRIILLGKTGVGKSSLANTIFGEEVFNISHSPNSETCRSRAETKYVNGKCITLIDTYSFFDTCVSETLLQAEIMRCITECVPGPHVFLIVLKVEKFTVQEQEVIEQICQYFSDDALKHAAVVFTHGDQLPESMNIQEFVFKNKMLSDLVNKCRGQCHVVDNKYWKINEEDNYRNNQFQVGELLRTIDELIKANKGNYYTNDMLKAVKREIQREEEHIRKSSGNLSPEEIGNQARKSVFDTLIIRLAGIATGVLLGALLGVAGTVTSIVNNLIQGSSVTPTDAVVLAVQSGGAGGFRIGFDAAEGAHNPTEAMKRAAEAVWKQSTRISSQPSFGTNQDNSCTDNKNMGPGGL
;
A
#
# COMPACT_ATOMS: atom_id res chain seq x y z
N MET A 1 3.72 -18.95 21.28
CA MET A 1 2.85 -17.80 21.53
C MET A 1 1.63 -17.95 20.64
N ASP A 2 0.43 -17.73 21.17
CA ASP A 2 -0.80 -18.05 20.44
C ASP A 2 -1.11 -16.94 19.41
N GLU A 3 -0.74 -17.20 18.15
CA GLU A 3 -0.94 -16.33 16.98
C GLU A 3 -2.42 -15.92 16.78
N LEU A 4 -3.33 -16.65 17.45
CA LEU A 4 -4.78 -16.44 17.49
C LEU A 4 -5.24 -15.24 18.34
N THR A 5 -4.35 -14.58 19.09
CA THR A 5 -4.73 -13.48 20.01
C THR A 5 -4.19 -12.09 19.66
N SER A 6 -3.30 -11.99 18.65
CA SER A 6 -2.67 -10.72 18.27
C SER A 6 -3.58 -9.88 17.37
N ARG A 7 -3.82 -8.62 17.77
CA ARG A 7 -4.54 -7.62 16.99
C ARG A 7 -3.58 -6.89 16.05
N ARG A 8 -3.54 -7.31 14.78
CA ARG A 8 -2.85 -6.61 13.69
C ARG A 8 -3.63 -5.38 13.23
N ILE A 9 -3.05 -4.20 13.37
CA ILE A 9 -3.63 -2.90 13.06
C ILE A 9 -2.71 -2.15 12.09
N ILE A 10 -3.26 -1.66 10.98
CA ILE A 10 -2.51 -0.86 10.00
C ILE A 10 -2.92 0.60 10.13
N LEU A 11 -1.94 1.51 10.21
CA LEU A 11 -2.16 2.95 10.19
C LEU A 11 -2.05 3.47 8.76
N LEU A 12 -3.13 4.02 8.22
CA LEU A 12 -3.19 4.55 6.85
C LEU A 12 -3.40 6.06 6.87
N GLY A 13 -2.77 6.79 5.97
CA GLY A 13 -2.94 8.23 5.83
C GLY A 13 -1.72 8.91 5.22
N LYS A 14 -1.87 10.18 4.85
CA LYS A 14 -0.82 11.00 4.23
C LYS A 14 0.43 11.13 5.12
N THR A 15 1.57 11.55 4.57
CA THR A 15 2.74 11.92 5.40
C THR A 15 2.44 13.11 6.28
N GLY A 16 3.00 13.11 7.49
CA GLY A 16 2.90 14.23 8.42
C GLY A 16 1.57 14.33 9.17
N VAL A 17 0.60 13.44 8.92
CA VAL A 17 -0.67 13.38 9.69
C VAL A 17 -0.51 12.79 11.09
N GLY A 18 0.71 12.38 11.48
CA GLY A 18 1.00 11.91 12.84
C GLY A 18 0.71 10.42 13.08
N LYS A 19 0.86 9.55 12.06
CA LYS A 19 0.69 8.09 12.20
C LYS A 19 1.65 7.48 13.23
N SER A 20 2.96 7.73 13.09
CA SER A 20 3.98 7.26 14.04
C SER A 20 3.75 7.79 15.46
N SER A 21 3.32 9.05 15.59
CA SER A 21 2.98 9.65 16.88
C SER A 21 1.72 9.03 17.51
N LEU A 22 0.71 8.72 16.71
CA LEU A 22 -0.47 7.97 17.15
C LEU A 22 -0.08 6.56 17.59
N ALA A 23 0.81 5.90 16.86
CA ALA A 23 1.30 4.56 17.20
C ALA A 23 1.99 4.54 18.58
N ASN A 24 2.89 5.51 18.81
CA ASN A 24 3.54 5.70 20.11
C ASN A 24 2.53 6.01 21.22
N THR A 25 1.52 6.82 20.92
CA THR A 25 0.45 7.16 21.89
C THR A 25 -0.40 5.94 22.25
N ILE A 26 -0.71 5.05 21.29
CA ILE A 26 -1.40 3.79 21.55
C ILE A 26 -0.55 2.85 22.40
N PHE A 27 0.75 2.77 22.14
CA PHE A 27 1.67 1.96 22.95
C PHE A 27 2.00 2.58 24.32
N GLY A 28 1.82 3.89 24.48
CA GLY A 28 2.18 4.61 25.70
C GLY A 28 3.70 4.82 25.86
N GLU A 29 4.48 4.62 24.80
CA GLU A 29 5.93 4.75 24.79
C GLU A 29 6.47 5.04 23.37
N GLU A 30 7.70 5.55 23.26
CA GLU A 30 8.33 5.92 21.99
C GLU A 30 8.97 4.69 21.32
N VAL A 31 8.25 4.05 20.39
CA VAL A 31 8.71 2.86 19.65
C VAL A 31 9.06 3.19 18.20
N PHE A 32 8.24 4.04 17.59
CA PHE A 32 8.44 4.54 16.24
C PHE A 32 9.16 5.89 16.30
N ASN A 33 10.17 6.04 15.45
CA ASN A 33 10.91 7.30 15.35
C ASN A 33 10.03 8.36 14.69
N ILE A 34 9.87 9.51 15.34
CA ILE A 34 9.15 10.65 14.78
C ILE A 34 10.19 11.57 14.11
N SER A 35 10.18 11.63 12.77
CA SER A 35 10.99 12.63 12.06
C SER A 35 10.26 13.98 12.05
N HIS A 36 10.96 15.02 12.48
CA HIS A 36 10.54 16.42 12.35
C HIS A 36 11.21 17.12 11.15
N SER A 37 11.88 16.36 10.29
CA SER A 37 12.52 16.89 9.09
C SER A 37 11.48 17.53 8.18
N PRO A 38 11.77 18.73 7.63
CA PRO A 38 10.92 19.33 6.58
C PRO A 38 10.97 18.51 5.27
N ASN A 39 11.98 17.65 5.11
CA ASN A 39 12.10 16.72 4.00
C ASN A 39 11.48 15.38 4.38
N SER A 40 10.71 14.78 3.46
CA SER A 40 10.26 13.40 3.61
C SER A 40 11.49 12.49 3.67
N GLU A 41 11.80 11.97 4.86
CA GLU A 41 12.79 10.91 4.98
C GLU A 41 12.27 9.65 4.30
N THR A 42 13.18 8.81 3.79
CA THR A 42 12.86 7.48 3.26
C THR A 42 12.54 6.55 4.44
N CYS A 43 11.42 6.81 5.12
CA CYS A 43 10.95 6.00 6.21
C CYS A 43 10.28 4.76 5.62
N ARG A 44 10.76 3.57 5.99
CA ARG A 44 10.12 2.31 5.58
C ARG A 44 9.01 2.00 6.56
N SER A 45 7.94 1.36 6.08
CA SER A 45 6.89 0.84 6.95
C SER A 45 7.51 -0.06 8.02
N ARG A 46 7.03 0.07 9.25
CA ARG A 46 7.56 -0.64 10.41
C ARG A 46 6.42 -1.29 11.16
N ALA A 47 6.62 -2.55 11.54
CA ALA A 47 5.69 -3.30 12.36
C ALA A 47 6.30 -3.51 13.74
N GLU A 48 5.53 -3.24 14.80
CA GLU A 48 5.95 -3.42 16.19
C GLU A 48 4.84 -4.11 16.95
N THR A 49 5.19 -5.06 17.81
CA THR A 49 4.23 -5.85 18.59
C THR A 49 4.45 -5.65 20.08
N LYS A 50 3.42 -5.21 20.79
CA LYS A 50 3.48 -4.97 22.25
C LYS A 50 2.19 -5.36 22.95
N TYR A 51 2.28 -5.54 24.26
CA TYR A 51 1.11 -5.75 25.12
C TYR A 51 0.60 -4.40 25.65
N VAL A 52 -0.63 -4.05 25.28
CA VAL A 52 -1.32 -2.86 25.78
C VAL A 52 -2.59 -3.32 26.48
N ASN A 53 -2.78 -2.96 27.76
CA ASN A 53 -3.93 -3.38 28.57
C ASN A 53 -4.20 -4.90 28.52
N GLY A 54 -3.13 -5.71 28.59
CA GLY A 54 -3.19 -7.18 28.55
C GLY A 54 -3.49 -7.77 27.16
N LYS A 55 -3.52 -6.96 26.10
CA LYS A 55 -3.80 -7.38 24.73
C LYS A 55 -2.53 -7.27 23.88
N CYS A 56 -2.21 -8.33 23.15
CA CYS A 56 -1.15 -8.30 22.15
C CYS A 56 -1.62 -7.51 20.92
N ILE A 57 -0.94 -6.40 20.62
CA ILE A 57 -1.23 -5.50 19.51
C ILE A 57 0.00 -5.40 18.63
N THR A 58 -0.18 -5.66 17.33
CA THR A 58 0.82 -5.38 16.31
C THR A 58 0.37 -4.13 15.54
N LEU A 59 1.10 -3.03 15.66
CA LEU A 59 0.88 -1.81 14.88
C LEU A 59 1.84 -1.78 13.69
N ILE A 60 1.28 -1.61 12.50
CA ILE A 60 2.04 -1.37 11.28
C ILE A 60 1.89 0.10 10.93
N ASP A 61 2.95 0.87 11.19
CA ASP A 61 3.07 2.26 10.72
C ASP A 61 3.50 2.23 9.26
N THR A 62 2.62 2.67 8.36
CA THR A 62 2.92 2.65 6.93
C THR A 62 3.58 3.94 6.48
N TYR A 63 4.52 3.82 5.56
CA TYR A 63 4.91 4.97 4.78
C TYR A 63 3.71 5.50 3.98
N SER A 64 3.65 6.80 3.70
CA SER A 64 2.54 7.36 2.93
C SER A 64 2.61 6.87 1.49
N PHE A 65 1.63 6.06 1.10
CA PHE A 65 1.42 5.64 -0.29
C PHE A 65 0.91 6.77 -1.18
N PHE A 66 0.58 7.91 -0.58
CA PHE A 66 -0.32 8.92 -1.12
C PHE A 66 0.40 10.24 -1.40
N ASP A 67 1.72 10.28 -1.18
CA ASP A 67 2.54 11.44 -1.48
C ASP A 67 2.96 11.41 -2.96
N THR A 68 2.70 12.50 -3.67
CA THR A 68 3.00 12.65 -5.11
C THR A 68 4.49 12.68 -5.45
N CYS A 69 5.37 12.72 -4.46
CA CYS A 69 6.83 12.82 -4.63
C CYS A 69 7.56 11.47 -4.51
N VAL A 70 6.85 10.37 -4.29
CA VAL A 70 7.46 9.04 -4.08
C VAL A 70 7.62 8.34 -5.43
N SER A 71 8.78 7.73 -5.67
CA SER A 71 8.96 6.92 -6.88
C SER A 71 8.01 5.73 -6.86
N GLU A 72 7.46 5.39 -8.01
CA GLU A 72 6.50 4.30 -8.12
C GLU A 72 7.04 2.95 -7.58
N THR A 73 8.35 2.72 -7.74
CA THR A 73 9.06 1.54 -7.21
C THR A 73 9.08 1.46 -5.68
N LEU A 74 9.18 2.61 -5.01
CA LEU A 74 9.13 2.68 -3.55
C LEU A 74 7.71 2.43 -3.06
N LEU A 75 6.71 2.98 -3.76
CA LEU A 75 5.30 2.75 -3.46
C LEU A 75 4.95 1.26 -3.48
N GLN A 76 5.36 0.52 -4.51
CA GLN A 76 5.18 -0.94 -4.57
C GLN A 76 5.85 -1.66 -3.42
N ALA A 77 7.10 -1.29 -3.11
CA ALA A 77 7.84 -1.93 -2.04
C ALA A 77 7.17 -1.74 -0.67
N GLU A 78 6.62 -0.56 -0.42
CA GLU A 78 5.91 -0.27 0.83
C GLU A 78 4.56 -1.00 0.89
N ILE A 79 3.82 -1.10 -0.22
CA ILE A 79 2.58 -1.88 -0.27
C ILE A 79 2.86 -3.36 0.00
N MET A 80 3.88 -3.92 -0.66
CA MET A 80 4.30 -5.31 -0.45
C MET A 80 4.71 -5.56 0.99
N ARG A 81 5.48 -4.63 1.58
CA ARG A 81 5.91 -4.71 2.98
C ARG A 81 4.71 -4.74 3.91
N CYS A 82 3.76 -3.82 3.73
CA CYS A 82 2.53 -3.77 4.50
C CYS A 82 1.76 -5.11 4.43
N ILE A 83 1.65 -5.68 3.23
CA ILE A 83 0.96 -6.96 2.99
C ILE A 83 1.70 -8.14 3.61
N THR A 84 3.03 -8.22 3.49
CA THR A 84 3.82 -9.32 4.06
C THR A 84 3.85 -9.28 5.59
N GLU A 85 3.91 -8.09 6.19
CA GLU A 85 3.94 -7.91 7.65
C GLU A 85 2.57 -8.17 8.30
N CYS A 86 1.46 -7.92 7.58
CA CYS A 86 0.12 -8.08 8.14
C CYS A 86 -0.50 -9.46 7.92
N VAL A 87 0.18 -10.41 7.27
CA VAL A 87 -0.32 -11.78 7.03
C VAL A 87 -0.76 -12.44 8.36
N PRO A 88 -1.93 -13.11 8.42
CA PRO A 88 -2.84 -13.45 7.32
C PRO A 88 -3.77 -12.33 6.80
N GLY A 89 -3.73 -11.16 7.44
CA GLY A 89 -4.48 -9.96 7.10
C GLY A 89 -4.67 -9.06 8.32
N PRO A 90 -4.89 -7.74 8.14
CA PRO A 90 -5.15 -6.82 9.22
C PRO A 90 -6.54 -7.06 9.84
N HIS A 91 -6.64 -6.91 11.15
CA HIS A 91 -7.93 -6.94 11.83
C HIS A 91 -8.65 -5.60 11.70
N VAL A 92 -7.88 -4.51 11.85
CA VAL A 92 -8.39 -3.14 11.81
C VAL A 92 -7.46 -2.26 10.98
N PHE A 93 -8.07 -1.35 10.22
CA PHE A 93 -7.39 -0.21 9.62
C PHE A 93 -7.72 1.06 10.41
N LEU A 94 -6.72 1.85 10.75
CA LEU A 94 -6.93 3.19 11.31
C LEU A 94 -6.59 4.20 10.22
N ILE A 95 -7.62 4.88 9.71
CA ILE A 95 -7.46 5.94 8.72
C ILE A 95 -7.18 7.24 9.49
N VAL A 96 -5.93 7.69 9.43
CA VAL A 96 -5.41 8.81 10.20
C VAL A 96 -5.51 10.10 9.39
N LEU A 97 -6.27 11.05 9.93
CA LEU A 97 -6.45 12.39 9.39
C LEU A 97 -6.03 13.43 10.45
N LYS A 98 -5.75 14.67 10.06
CA LYS A 98 -5.61 15.76 11.04
C LYS A 98 -6.95 16.43 11.29
N VAL A 99 -7.13 17.02 12.47
CA VAL A 99 -8.21 17.98 12.72
C VAL A 99 -7.92 19.27 11.95
N GLU A 100 -8.22 19.26 10.65
CA GLU A 100 -8.06 20.40 9.76
C GLU A 100 -9.08 20.35 8.61
N LYS A 101 -8.96 21.26 7.64
CA LYS A 101 -9.87 21.25 6.48
C LYS A 101 -9.71 19.96 5.70
N PHE A 102 -10.81 19.25 5.49
CA PHE A 102 -10.85 18.11 4.57
C PHE A 102 -10.90 18.63 3.12
N THR A 103 -9.83 18.39 2.37
CA THR A 103 -9.65 18.84 0.99
C THR A 103 -9.75 17.68 0.01
N VAL A 104 -9.60 17.99 -1.28
CA VAL A 104 -9.53 16.98 -2.35
C VAL A 104 -8.36 16.02 -2.13
N GLN A 105 -7.26 16.48 -1.53
CA GLN A 105 -6.10 15.62 -1.29
C GLN A 105 -6.40 14.54 -0.24
N GLU A 106 -7.15 14.87 0.82
CA GLU A 106 -7.58 13.85 1.78
C GLU A 106 -8.55 12.85 1.14
N GLN A 107 -9.42 13.31 0.23
CA GLN A 107 -10.32 12.44 -0.53
C GLN A 107 -9.55 11.47 -1.45
N GLU A 108 -8.52 11.95 -2.15
CA GLU A 108 -7.63 11.12 -2.98
C GLU A 108 -6.96 10.01 -2.17
N VAL A 109 -6.51 10.32 -0.94
CA VAL A 109 -5.95 9.31 -0.01
C VAL A 109 -6.97 8.21 0.27
N ILE A 110 -8.24 8.54 0.53
CA ILE A 110 -9.30 7.55 0.78
C ILE A 110 -9.54 6.70 -0.46
N GLU A 111 -9.62 7.32 -1.64
CA GLU A 111 -9.81 6.61 -2.90
C GLU A 111 -8.67 5.62 -3.16
N GLN A 112 -7.44 6.03 -2.88
CA GLN A 112 -6.27 5.16 -2.97
C GLN A 112 -6.33 4.01 -1.96
N ILE A 113 -6.76 4.24 -0.71
CA ILE A 113 -6.98 3.15 0.27
C ILE A 113 -7.98 2.13 -0.27
N CYS A 114 -9.13 2.58 -0.80
CA CYS A 114 -10.12 1.70 -1.41
C CYS A 114 -9.58 1.00 -2.66
N GLN A 115 -8.72 1.67 -3.44
CA GLN A 115 -8.06 1.05 -4.57
C GLN A 115 -7.17 -0.11 -4.10
N TYR A 116 -6.37 0.09 -3.04
CA TYR A 116 -5.40 -0.90 -2.56
C TYR A 116 -6.03 -2.07 -1.79
N PHE A 117 -7.04 -1.78 -0.97
CA PHE A 117 -7.61 -2.72 -0.03
C PHE A 117 -9.11 -2.98 -0.27
N SER A 118 -9.64 -2.59 -1.44
CA SER A 118 -11.07 -2.61 -1.76
C SER A 118 -11.94 -1.79 -0.80
N ASP A 119 -13.19 -1.52 -1.19
CA ASP A 119 -14.16 -0.90 -0.29
C ASP A 119 -14.48 -1.76 0.94
N ASP A 120 -14.22 -3.07 0.89
CA ASP A 120 -14.46 -3.98 2.02
C ASP A 120 -13.55 -3.67 3.21
N ALA A 121 -12.35 -3.11 2.98
CA ALA A 121 -11.45 -2.69 4.05
C ALA A 121 -12.06 -1.62 4.96
N LEU A 122 -12.96 -0.77 4.44
CA LEU A 122 -13.64 0.24 5.26
C LEU A 122 -14.55 -0.39 6.32
N LYS A 123 -15.05 -1.61 6.11
CA LYS A 123 -15.82 -2.36 7.13
C LYS A 123 -14.95 -2.84 8.30
N HIS A 124 -13.64 -2.82 8.12
CA HIS A 124 -12.62 -3.09 9.13
C HIS A 124 -11.95 -1.80 9.63
N ALA A 125 -12.44 -0.61 9.25
CA ALA A 125 -11.76 0.64 9.52
C ALA A 125 -12.43 1.47 10.62
N ALA A 126 -11.63 2.30 11.29
CA ALA A 126 -12.07 3.46 12.06
C ALA A 126 -11.27 4.69 11.60
N VAL A 127 -11.88 5.88 11.67
CA VAL A 127 -11.20 7.15 11.36
C VAL A 127 -10.62 7.74 12.63
N VAL A 128 -9.34 8.09 12.64
CA VAL A 128 -8.67 8.69 13.81
C VAL A 128 -8.12 10.05 13.42
N PHE A 129 -8.56 11.09 14.13
CA PHE A 129 -8.09 12.44 13.95
C PHE A 129 -6.95 12.74 14.92
N THR A 130 -5.82 13.24 14.41
CA THR A 130 -4.69 13.73 15.21
C THR A 130 -4.74 15.25 15.33
N HIS A 131 -3.88 15.84 16.15
CA HIS A 131 -3.88 17.28 16.44
C HIS A 131 -5.22 17.70 17.09
N GLY A 132 -5.68 16.93 18.07
CA GLY A 132 -6.90 17.21 18.83
C GLY A 132 -6.93 18.59 19.48
N ASP A 133 -5.76 19.20 19.73
CA ASP A 133 -5.61 20.59 20.18
C ASP A 133 -6.23 21.62 19.22
N GLN A 134 -6.39 21.27 17.93
CA GLN A 134 -7.04 22.12 16.93
C GLN A 134 -8.56 21.99 16.93
N LEU A 135 -9.13 21.04 17.68
CA LEU A 135 -10.57 20.89 17.84
C LEU A 135 -11.09 21.97 18.81
N PRO A 136 -12.10 22.79 18.44
CA PRO A 136 -12.62 23.83 19.33
C PRO A 136 -13.04 23.27 20.70
N GLU A 137 -12.80 24.03 21.77
CA GLU A 137 -13.07 23.58 23.15
C GLU A 137 -14.51 23.10 23.38
N SER A 138 -15.47 23.76 22.73
CA SER A 138 -16.90 23.45 22.84
C SER A 138 -17.39 22.34 21.91
N MET A 139 -16.48 21.61 21.24
CA MET A 139 -16.83 20.66 20.18
C MET A 139 -16.17 19.30 20.39
N ASN A 140 -16.93 18.23 20.11
CA ASN A 140 -16.39 16.88 20.03
C ASN A 140 -16.11 16.47 18.56
N ILE A 141 -15.43 15.33 18.37
CA ILE A 141 -14.99 14.93 17.03
C ILE A 141 -16.15 14.54 16.11
N GLN A 142 -17.23 14.00 16.67
CA GLN A 142 -18.42 13.63 15.88
C GLN A 142 -19.08 14.88 15.30
N GLU A 143 -19.24 15.94 16.11
CA GLU A 143 -19.77 17.24 15.66
C GLU A 143 -18.88 17.86 14.57
N PHE A 144 -17.57 17.73 14.68
CA PHE A 144 -16.64 18.19 13.63
C PHE A 144 -16.85 17.44 12.31
N VAL A 145 -16.97 16.10 12.37
CA VAL A 145 -17.21 15.24 11.20
C VAL A 145 -18.54 15.60 10.52
N PHE A 146 -19.62 15.81 11.27
CA PHE A 146 -20.95 16.10 10.72
C PHE A 146 -21.02 17.43 9.93
N LYS A 147 -20.07 18.35 10.14
CA LYS A 147 -20.01 19.62 9.39
C LYS A 147 -19.54 19.45 7.95
N ASN A 148 -18.93 18.32 7.60
CA ASN A 148 -18.44 18.06 6.25
C ASN A 148 -19.06 16.75 5.74
N LYS A 149 -19.84 16.85 4.65
CA LYS A 149 -20.54 15.70 4.07
C LYS A 149 -19.59 14.58 3.66
N MET A 150 -18.44 14.89 3.05
CA MET A 150 -17.47 13.88 2.61
C MET A 150 -16.85 13.12 3.80
N LEU A 151 -16.51 13.83 4.88
CA LEU A 151 -16.06 13.20 6.12
C LEU A 151 -17.15 12.34 6.75
N SER A 152 -18.38 12.85 6.82
CA SER A 152 -19.51 12.08 7.34
C SER A 152 -19.75 10.81 6.54
N ASP A 153 -19.67 10.88 5.21
CA ASP A 153 -19.82 9.73 4.32
C ASP A 153 -18.70 8.69 4.53
N LEU A 154 -17.44 9.15 4.70
CA LEU A 154 -16.32 8.28 5.05
C LEU A 154 -16.53 7.57 6.39
N VAL A 155 -16.88 8.31 7.44
CA VAL A 155 -17.10 7.76 8.78
C VAL A 155 -18.28 6.78 8.78
N ASN A 156 -19.34 7.06 8.01
CA ASN A 156 -20.45 6.14 7.82
C ASN A 156 -20.02 4.82 7.15
N LYS A 157 -19.15 4.88 6.13
CA LYS A 157 -18.54 3.67 5.53
C LYS A 157 -17.69 2.88 6.55
N CYS A 158 -17.10 3.57 7.52
CA CYS A 158 -16.35 3.02 8.66
C CYS A 158 -17.25 2.68 9.87
N ARG A 159 -18.52 2.33 9.64
CA ARG A 159 -19.51 1.96 10.69
C ARG A 159 -19.75 3.05 11.76
N GLY A 160 -19.58 4.32 11.40
CA GLY A 160 -19.77 5.45 12.32
C GLY A 160 -18.62 5.66 13.31
N GLN A 161 -17.53 4.93 13.16
CA GLN A 161 -16.43 4.94 14.14
C GLN A 161 -15.42 6.04 13.82
N CYS A 162 -15.37 7.06 14.69
CA CYS A 162 -14.29 8.04 14.65
C CYS A 162 -13.82 8.45 16.05
N HIS A 163 -12.52 8.78 16.13
CA HIS A 163 -11.82 9.11 17.37
C HIS A 163 -10.94 10.33 17.16
N VAL A 164 -10.53 10.99 18.25
CA VAL A 164 -9.57 12.08 18.22
C VAL A 164 -8.49 11.86 19.28
N VAL A 165 -7.25 12.15 18.92
CA VAL A 165 -6.08 12.08 19.79
C VAL A 165 -5.26 13.35 19.57
N ASP A 166 -4.69 13.90 20.64
CA ASP A 166 -3.63 14.90 20.51
C ASP A 166 -2.33 14.32 21.05
N ASN A 167 -1.44 13.94 20.13
CA ASN A 167 -0.18 13.29 20.49
C ASN A 167 0.83 14.22 21.21
N LYS A 168 0.51 15.51 21.41
CA LYS A 168 1.46 16.49 21.97
C LYS A 168 1.02 17.11 23.29
N TYR A 169 -0.22 17.60 23.40
CA TYR A 169 -0.63 18.39 24.57
C TYR A 169 -1.57 17.64 25.51
N TRP A 170 -2.50 16.82 25.01
CA TRP A 170 -3.41 16.04 25.86
C TRP A 170 -2.66 14.93 26.59
N LYS A 171 -2.24 15.20 27.82
CA LYS A 171 -1.48 14.26 28.64
C LYS A 171 -2.40 13.40 29.50
N ILE A 172 -1.83 12.30 29.97
CA ILE A 172 -2.41 11.46 31.03
C ILE A 172 -2.41 12.32 32.30
N ASN A 173 -3.58 12.52 32.92
CA ASN A 173 -3.86 13.26 34.18
C ASN A 173 -4.47 14.68 34.09
N GLU A 174 -5.33 14.97 33.12
CA GLU A 174 -6.19 16.17 33.14
C GLU A 174 -7.61 15.88 33.64
N GLU A 175 -8.26 16.88 34.28
CA GLU A 175 -9.64 16.82 34.80
C GLU A 175 -10.71 16.76 33.68
N ASP A 176 -10.36 17.17 32.45
CA ASP A 176 -11.22 17.01 31.27
C ASP A 176 -11.18 15.54 30.80
N ASN A 177 -12.26 14.82 31.06
CA ASN A 177 -12.38 13.41 30.66
C ASN A 177 -12.26 13.20 29.15
N TYR A 178 -12.66 14.17 28.30
CA TYR A 178 -12.61 14.00 26.85
C TYR A 178 -11.23 14.34 26.27
N ARG A 179 -10.62 15.46 26.68
CA ARG A 179 -9.30 15.89 26.16
C ARG A 179 -8.13 15.23 26.87
N ASN A 180 -8.23 13.92 27.04
CA ASN A 180 -7.25 13.11 27.76
C ASN A 180 -6.94 11.86 26.94
N ASN A 181 -5.67 11.68 26.56
CA ASN A 181 -5.26 10.55 25.72
C ASN A 181 -5.46 9.19 26.41
N GLN A 182 -5.45 9.10 27.74
CA GLN A 182 -5.78 7.86 28.43
C GLN A 182 -7.22 7.43 28.13
N PHE A 183 -8.16 8.38 28.13
CA PHE A 183 -9.56 8.14 27.78
C PHE A 183 -9.69 7.85 26.28
N GLN A 184 -9.15 8.70 25.42
CA GLN A 184 -9.28 8.56 23.96
C GLN A 184 -8.66 7.28 23.42
N VAL A 185 -7.48 6.88 23.92
CA VAL A 185 -6.86 5.60 23.54
C VAL A 185 -7.67 4.43 24.10
N GLY A 186 -8.20 4.54 25.32
CA GLY A 186 -9.10 3.52 25.89
C GLY A 186 -10.32 3.28 25.01
N GLU A 187 -10.97 4.35 24.55
CA GLU A 187 -12.11 4.31 23.64
C GLU A 187 -11.74 3.78 22.25
N LEU A 188 -10.59 4.18 21.70
CA LEU A 188 -10.09 3.64 20.43
C LEU A 188 -9.86 2.13 20.51
N LEU A 189 -9.23 1.65 21.59
CA LEU A 189 -9.00 0.22 21.82
C LEU A 189 -10.31 -0.56 22.01
N ARG A 190 -11.32 0.06 22.63
CA ARG A 190 -12.68 -0.50 22.73
C ARG A 190 -13.32 -0.63 21.35
N THR A 191 -13.25 0.40 20.53
CA THR A 191 -13.73 0.38 19.13
C THR A 191 -13.03 -0.68 18.29
N ILE A 192 -11.71 -0.86 18.46
CA ILE A 192 -10.96 -1.93 17.78
C ILE A 192 -11.54 -3.30 18.11
N ASP A 193 -11.84 -3.58 19.38
CA ASP A 193 -12.48 -4.85 19.76
C ASP A 193 -13.89 -4.99 19.20
N GLU A 194 -14.67 -3.91 19.21
CA GLU A 194 -16.02 -3.88 18.66
C GLU A 194 -16.02 -4.15 17.15
N LEU A 195 -15.08 -3.57 16.40
CA LEU A 195 -14.89 -3.83 14.98
C LEU A 195 -14.53 -5.30 14.72
N ILE A 196 -13.59 -5.86 15.49
CA ILE A 196 -13.22 -7.27 15.39
C ILE A 196 -14.42 -8.17 15.68
N LYS A 197 -15.16 -7.89 16.75
CA LYS A 197 -16.37 -8.64 17.13
C LYS A 197 -17.46 -8.55 16.06
N ALA A 198 -17.70 -7.36 15.52
CA ALA A 198 -18.67 -7.15 14.46
C ALA A 198 -18.27 -7.88 13.16
N ASN A 199 -16.97 -8.07 12.93
CA ASN A 199 -16.43 -8.91 11.86
C ASN A 199 -16.27 -10.39 12.28
N LYS A 200 -16.89 -10.82 13.38
CA LYS A 200 -16.91 -12.20 13.90
C LYS A 200 -15.51 -12.77 14.17
N GLY A 201 -14.57 -11.91 14.56
CA GLY A 201 -13.17 -12.27 14.78
C GLY A 201 -12.34 -12.37 13.50
N ASN A 202 -12.93 -12.16 12.31
CA ASN A 202 -12.21 -12.26 11.06
C ASN A 202 -11.36 -11.01 10.80
N TYR A 203 -10.21 -11.23 10.17
CA TYR A 203 -9.37 -10.19 9.59
C TYR A 203 -9.79 -9.90 8.14
N TYR A 204 -9.48 -8.70 7.66
CA TYR A 204 -9.62 -8.36 6.25
C TYR A 204 -8.71 -9.25 5.40
N THR A 205 -9.22 -9.73 4.27
CA THR A 205 -8.46 -10.59 3.35
C THR A 205 -8.85 -10.31 1.91
N ASN A 206 -7.91 -10.49 0.99
CA ASN A 206 -8.12 -10.48 -0.44
C ASN A 206 -7.26 -11.58 -1.09
N ASP A 207 -7.34 -11.72 -2.41
CA ASP A 207 -6.62 -12.80 -3.10
C ASP A 207 -5.10 -12.65 -3.01
N MET A 208 -4.61 -11.41 -2.96
CA MET A 208 -3.20 -11.12 -2.73
C MET A 208 -2.72 -11.57 -1.34
N LEU A 209 -3.43 -11.21 -0.27
CA LEU A 209 -3.13 -11.65 1.10
C LEU A 209 -3.17 -13.18 1.22
N LYS A 210 -4.16 -13.83 0.59
CA LYS A 210 -4.25 -15.30 0.57
C LYS A 210 -3.04 -15.92 -0.13
N ALA A 211 -2.60 -15.35 -1.25
CA ALA A 211 -1.49 -15.87 -2.01
C ALA A 211 -0.14 -15.67 -1.28
N VAL A 212 0.10 -14.48 -0.71
CA VAL A 212 1.29 -14.20 0.12
C VAL A 212 1.30 -15.10 1.37
N LYS A 213 0.14 -15.32 2.01
CA LYS A 213 0.01 -16.25 3.15
C LYS A 213 0.50 -17.65 2.79
N ARG A 214 0.07 -18.19 1.64
CA ARG A 214 0.50 -19.53 1.20
C ARG A 214 2.00 -19.60 0.98
N GLU A 215 2.61 -18.54 0.45
CA GLU A 215 4.05 -18.51 0.20
C GLU A 215 4.85 -18.43 1.49
N ILE A 216 4.42 -17.59 2.45
CA ILE A 216 5.04 -17.55 3.78
C ILE A 216 4.96 -18.93 4.44
N GLN A 217 3.81 -19.61 4.39
CA GLN A 217 3.67 -20.96 4.96
C GLN A 217 4.62 -21.98 4.33
N ARG A 218 4.80 -21.94 3.00
CA ARG A 218 5.76 -22.82 2.31
C ARG A 218 7.19 -22.54 2.76
N GLU A 219 7.55 -21.26 2.87
CA GLU A 219 8.88 -20.84 3.28
C GLU A 219 9.15 -21.17 4.75
N GLU A 220 8.16 -21.03 5.64
CA GLU A 220 8.23 -21.48 7.03
C GLU A 220 8.49 -22.99 7.12
N GLU A 221 7.80 -23.80 6.31
CA GLU A 221 8.05 -25.25 6.23
C GLU A 221 9.45 -25.58 5.71
N HIS A 222 9.94 -24.83 4.72
CA HIS A 222 11.27 -24.99 4.18
C HIS A 222 12.37 -24.63 5.19
N ILE A 223 12.22 -23.50 5.90
CA ILE A 223 13.12 -23.06 6.97
C ILE A 223 13.11 -24.08 8.11
N ARG A 224 11.93 -24.57 8.52
CA ARG A 224 11.80 -25.58 9.59
C ARG A 224 12.48 -26.90 9.26
N LYS A 225 12.54 -27.29 7.98
CA LYS A 225 13.25 -28.51 7.52
C LYS A 225 14.76 -28.30 7.41
N SER A 226 15.21 -27.09 7.11
CA SER A 226 16.63 -26.76 6.91
C SER A 226 17.34 -26.24 8.17
N SER A 227 16.60 -25.68 9.13
CA SER A 227 17.10 -25.04 10.35
C SER A 227 16.44 -25.63 11.59
N GLY A 228 17.13 -26.52 12.31
CA GLY A 228 16.55 -27.27 13.43
C GLY A 228 16.41 -26.54 14.77
N ASN A 229 17.01 -25.34 14.92
CA ASN A 229 17.15 -24.66 16.22
C ASN A 229 16.41 -23.31 16.34
N LEU A 230 15.62 -22.90 15.33
CA LEU A 230 14.91 -21.62 15.37
C LEU A 230 13.56 -21.76 16.08
N SER A 231 13.19 -20.74 16.84
CA SER A 231 11.85 -20.61 17.42
C SER A 231 10.80 -20.35 16.33
N PRO A 232 9.51 -20.65 16.58
CA PRO A 232 8.43 -20.37 15.62
C PRO A 232 8.37 -18.90 15.17
N GLU A 233 8.69 -17.96 16.06
CA GLU A 233 8.71 -16.53 15.76
C GLU A 233 9.85 -16.16 14.81
N GLU A 234 11.05 -16.69 15.05
CA GLU A 234 12.21 -16.49 14.15
C GLU A 234 11.95 -17.09 12.77
N ILE A 235 11.34 -18.28 12.71
CA ILE A 235 10.94 -18.91 11.45
C ILE A 235 9.96 -18.01 10.68
N GLY A 236 8.90 -17.52 11.34
CA GLY A 236 7.91 -16.66 10.70
C GLY A 236 8.50 -15.32 10.24
N ASN A 237 9.37 -14.70 11.03
CA ASN A 237 10.04 -13.45 10.66
C ASN A 237 11.01 -13.64 9.48
N GLN A 238 11.76 -14.75 9.47
CA GLN A 238 12.65 -15.09 8.37
C GLN A 238 11.88 -15.42 7.10
N ALA A 239 10.78 -16.16 7.21
CA ALA A 239 9.90 -16.47 6.07
C ALA A 239 9.26 -15.21 5.47
N ARG A 240 8.70 -14.33 6.31
CA ARG A 240 8.15 -13.03 5.87
C ARG A 240 9.19 -12.21 5.12
N LYS A 241 10.41 -12.13 5.65
CA LYS A 241 11.53 -11.42 5.01
C LYS A 241 11.92 -12.04 3.66
N SER A 242 12.08 -13.35 3.61
CA SER A 242 12.43 -14.11 2.39
C SER A 242 11.38 -13.92 1.29
N VAL A 243 10.09 -14.03 1.65
CA VAL A 243 8.98 -13.82 0.72
C VAL A 243 8.91 -12.37 0.26
N PHE A 244 9.08 -11.40 1.17
CA PHE A 244 9.16 -9.98 0.80
C PHE A 244 10.28 -9.74 -0.22
N ASP A 245 11.50 -10.19 0.08
CA ASP A 245 12.65 -9.99 -0.81
C ASP A 245 12.40 -10.63 -2.19
N THR A 246 11.83 -11.83 -2.22
CA THR A 246 11.44 -12.53 -3.46
C THR A 246 10.41 -11.74 -4.27
N LEU A 247 9.37 -11.21 -3.62
CA LEU A 247 8.36 -10.39 -4.27
C LEU A 247 9.00 -9.15 -4.88
N ILE A 248 9.83 -8.42 -4.13
CA ILE A 248 10.47 -7.20 -4.66
C ILE A 248 11.38 -7.51 -5.85
N ILE A 249 12.13 -8.62 -5.83
CA ILE A 249 12.96 -9.03 -6.96
C ILE A 249 12.10 -9.26 -8.21
N ARG A 250 10.97 -9.98 -8.07
CA ARG A 250 10.07 -10.27 -9.19
C ARG A 250 9.35 -9.02 -9.71
N LEU A 251 9.19 -8.00 -8.87
CA LEU A 251 8.56 -6.73 -9.22
C LEU A 251 9.52 -5.73 -9.87
N ALA A 252 10.83 -5.88 -9.68
CA ALA A 252 11.83 -4.93 -10.18
C ALA A 252 11.75 -4.68 -11.70
N GLY A 253 11.23 -5.63 -12.47
CA GLY A 253 11.06 -5.54 -13.92
C GLY A 253 9.67 -5.16 -14.42
N ILE A 254 8.68 -5.02 -13.53
CA ILE A 254 7.29 -4.78 -13.90
C ILE A 254 6.99 -3.27 -13.84
N ALA A 255 6.43 -2.74 -14.93
CA ALA A 255 5.93 -1.36 -14.94
C ALA A 255 4.88 -1.14 -13.85
N THR A 256 4.97 -0.02 -13.12
CA THR A 256 4.21 0.11 -11.88
C THR A 256 2.71 0.13 -12.07
N GLY A 257 2.22 0.91 -13.04
CA GLY A 257 0.79 0.97 -13.34
C GLY A 257 0.20 -0.39 -13.73
N VAL A 258 1.00 -1.24 -14.37
CA VAL A 258 0.63 -2.62 -14.73
C VAL A 258 0.50 -3.49 -13.48
N LEU A 259 1.49 -3.45 -12.58
CA LEU A 259 1.41 -4.21 -11.33
C LEU A 259 0.21 -3.74 -10.51
N LEU A 260 0.05 -2.44 -10.35
CA LEU A 260 -0.99 -1.86 -9.52
C LEU A 260 -2.37 -2.25 -10.06
N GLY A 261 -2.62 -2.10 -11.36
CA GLY A 261 -3.90 -2.53 -11.96
C GLY A 261 -4.19 -4.02 -11.74
N ALA A 262 -3.15 -4.86 -11.78
CA ALA A 262 -3.26 -6.30 -11.59
C ALA A 262 -3.42 -6.74 -10.14
N LEU A 263 -2.76 -6.09 -9.18
CA LEU A 263 -2.93 -6.35 -7.76
C LEU A 263 -4.30 -5.87 -7.26
N LEU A 264 -4.84 -4.81 -7.89
CA LEU A 264 -5.97 -4.04 -7.38
C LEU A 264 -7.31 -4.32 -8.04
N GLY A 265 -7.44 -5.44 -8.74
CA GLY A 265 -8.78 -5.91 -9.09
C GLY A 265 -9.44 -5.20 -10.28
N VAL A 266 -8.73 -4.38 -11.07
CA VAL A 266 -9.34 -3.77 -12.28
C VAL A 266 -9.75 -4.91 -13.21
N ALA A 267 -11.07 -5.08 -13.37
CA ALA A 267 -11.69 -6.34 -13.76
C ALA A 267 -11.13 -6.94 -15.06
N GLY A 268 -10.57 -8.16 -14.96
CA GLY A 268 -10.26 -9.02 -16.12
C GLY A 268 -8.99 -9.87 -16.03
N THR A 269 -7.96 -9.46 -15.26
CA THR A 269 -6.59 -10.03 -15.35
C THR A 269 -5.92 -10.41 -14.02
N VAL A 270 -6.61 -10.14 -12.92
CA VAL A 270 -6.04 -9.97 -11.57
C VAL A 270 -5.47 -11.26 -10.98
N THR A 271 -6.10 -12.40 -11.27
CA THR A 271 -5.69 -13.68 -10.68
C THR A 271 -4.41 -14.24 -11.31
N SER A 272 -4.18 -14.01 -12.61
CA SER A 272 -3.03 -14.58 -13.32
C SER A 272 -1.73 -13.87 -12.96
N ILE A 273 -1.72 -12.54 -12.90
CA ILE A 273 -0.49 -11.77 -12.62
C ILE A 273 -0.05 -11.93 -11.17
N VAL A 274 -0.98 -11.86 -10.20
CA VAL A 274 -0.69 -12.13 -8.79
C VAL A 274 -0.17 -13.55 -8.60
N ASN A 275 -0.79 -14.55 -9.25
CA ASN A 275 -0.31 -15.93 -9.16
C ASN A 275 1.04 -16.14 -9.87
N ASN A 276 1.28 -15.54 -11.03
CA ASN A 276 2.55 -15.65 -11.75
C ASN A 276 3.69 -15.00 -10.95
N LEU A 277 3.42 -13.84 -10.34
CA LEU A 277 4.35 -13.15 -9.43
C LEU A 277 4.69 -13.95 -8.19
N ILE A 278 3.77 -14.77 -7.71
CA ILE A 278 3.95 -15.54 -6.46
C ILE A 278 4.47 -16.96 -6.75
N GLN A 279 4.11 -17.57 -7.87
CA GLN A 279 4.47 -18.95 -8.23
C GLN A 279 5.67 -19.06 -9.19
N GLY A 280 6.21 -17.94 -9.68
CA GLY A 280 7.36 -17.96 -10.60
C GLY A 280 7.04 -18.58 -11.96
N SER A 281 5.77 -18.59 -12.37
CA SER A 281 5.34 -19.14 -13.66
C SER A 281 5.63 -18.15 -14.79
N SER A 282 6.09 -18.64 -15.94
CA SER A 282 6.37 -17.83 -17.13
C SER A 282 5.12 -17.05 -17.57
N VAL A 283 5.23 -15.72 -17.67
CA VAL A 283 4.18 -14.86 -18.22
C VAL A 283 3.83 -15.34 -19.62
N THR A 284 2.58 -15.78 -19.83
CA THR A 284 2.16 -16.26 -21.14
C THR A 284 2.08 -15.09 -22.14
N PRO A 285 2.26 -15.30 -23.45
CA PRO A 285 2.14 -14.23 -24.45
C PRO A 285 0.80 -13.48 -24.39
N THR A 286 -0.27 -14.14 -23.94
CA THR A 286 -1.58 -13.56 -23.70
C THR A 286 -1.62 -12.59 -22.51
N ASP A 287 -0.87 -12.87 -21.43
CA ASP A 287 -0.71 -11.94 -20.31
C ASP A 287 0.11 -10.72 -20.73
N ALA A 288 1.13 -10.90 -21.57
CA ALA A 288 1.97 -9.80 -22.08
C ALA A 288 1.20 -8.83 -23.00
N VAL A 289 0.19 -9.29 -23.74
CA VAL A 289 -0.63 -8.44 -24.62
C VAL A 289 -1.55 -7.52 -23.80
N VAL A 290 -2.13 -7.99 -22.69
CA VAL A 290 -2.98 -7.12 -21.86
C VAL A 290 -2.17 -6.05 -21.14
N LEU A 291 -0.92 -6.36 -20.78
CA LEU A 291 0.00 -5.39 -20.16
C LEU A 291 0.55 -4.35 -21.15
N ALA A 292 0.66 -4.70 -22.43
CA ALA A 292 1.21 -3.83 -23.47
C ALA A 292 0.27 -2.71 -23.94
N VAL A 293 -1.05 -2.86 -23.78
CA VAL A 293 -2.05 -1.93 -24.36
C VAL A 293 -2.15 -0.62 -23.57
N GLN A 294 -1.71 -0.58 -22.31
CA GLN A 294 -1.89 0.62 -21.46
C GLN A 294 -0.63 1.48 -21.25
N SER A 295 0.59 0.97 -21.49
CA SER A 295 1.82 1.68 -21.07
C SER A 295 2.81 2.04 -22.19
N GLY A 296 2.42 1.99 -23.46
CA GLY A 296 3.30 2.41 -24.55
C GLY A 296 4.55 1.53 -24.70
N GLY A 297 4.38 0.28 -25.16
CA GLY A 297 5.45 -0.53 -25.72
C GLY A 297 5.66 -1.88 -25.01
N ALA A 298 5.25 -2.96 -25.68
CA ALA A 298 5.38 -4.35 -25.23
C ALA A 298 6.83 -4.82 -24.91
N GLY A 299 7.85 -4.07 -25.32
CA GLY A 299 9.26 -4.46 -25.18
C GLY A 299 9.88 -4.19 -23.81
N GLY A 300 9.48 -3.12 -23.11
CA GLY A 300 10.15 -2.68 -21.88
C GLY A 300 9.95 -3.62 -20.69
N PHE A 301 8.72 -4.13 -20.53
CA PHE A 301 8.33 -5.03 -19.44
C PHE A 301 9.16 -6.33 -19.43
N ARG A 302 9.23 -7.02 -20.58
CA ARG A 302 9.93 -8.31 -20.65
C ARG A 302 11.43 -8.17 -20.40
N ILE A 303 12.03 -7.10 -20.92
CA ILE A 303 13.46 -6.80 -20.74
C ILE A 303 13.78 -6.51 -19.27
N GLY A 304 12.94 -5.72 -18.59
CA GLY A 304 13.13 -5.43 -17.17
C GLY A 304 12.99 -6.69 -16.31
N PHE A 305 11.96 -7.51 -16.59
CA PHE A 305 11.70 -8.75 -15.86
C PHE A 305 12.84 -9.76 -16.02
N ASP A 306 13.22 -10.06 -17.27
CA ASP A 306 14.30 -11.01 -17.58
C ASP A 306 15.65 -10.54 -16.99
N ALA A 307 15.89 -9.22 -16.90
CA ALA A 307 17.11 -8.67 -16.31
C ALA A 307 17.14 -8.71 -14.78
N ALA A 308 15.99 -8.65 -14.12
CA ALA A 308 15.87 -8.79 -12.68
C ALA A 308 16.02 -10.26 -12.22
N GLU A 309 15.75 -11.21 -13.13
CA GLU A 309 15.85 -12.64 -12.84
C GLU A 309 17.28 -13.03 -12.41
N GLY A 310 17.37 -13.84 -11.36
CA GLY A 310 18.66 -14.28 -10.80
C GLY A 310 19.43 -13.22 -9.99
N ALA A 311 18.81 -12.10 -9.60
CA ALA A 311 19.39 -11.18 -8.61
C ALA A 311 19.39 -11.79 -7.20
N HIS A 312 20.42 -11.51 -6.40
CA HIS A 312 20.55 -12.08 -5.06
C HIS A 312 19.80 -11.29 -3.99
N ASN A 313 19.46 -10.02 -4.27
CA ASN A 313 18.72 -9.16 -3.35
C ASN A 313 17.87 -8.11 -4.11
N PRO A 314 16.86 -7.52 -3.45
CA PRO A 314 15.97 -6.51 -4.04
C PRO A 314 16.68 -5.32 -4.70
N THR A 315 17.72 -4.78 -4.05
CA THR A 315 18.45 -3.60 -4.55
C THR A 315 19.17 -3.91 -5.86
N GLU A 316 19.79 -5.08 -5.94
CA GLU A 316 20.43 -5.56 -7.17
C GLU A 316 19.40 -5.77 -8.29
N ALA A 317 18.26 -6.39 -8.00
CA ALA A 317 17.20 -6.63 -8.98
C ALA A 317 16.70 -5.32 -9.60
N MET A 318 16.37 -4.33 -8.76
CA MET A 318 15.95 -3.00 -9.22
C MET A 318 17.01 -2.33 -10.10
N LYS A 319 18.29 -2.44 -9.73
CA LYS A 319 19.40 -1.87 -10.50
C LYS A 319 19.52 -2.54 -11.88
N ARG A 320 19.51 -3.88 -11.93
CA ARG A 320 19.61 -4.65 -13.18
C ARG A 320 18.46 -4.33 -14.14
N ALA A 321 17.23 -4.30 -13.63
CA ALA A 321 16.05 -3.97 -14.41
C ALA A 321 16.12 -2.53 -14.98
N ALA A 322 16.46 -1.55 -14.14
CA ALA A 322 16.58 -0.16 -14.56
C ALA A 322 17.66 0.02 -15.65
N GLU A 323 18.82 -0.62 -15.48
CA GLU A 323 19.90 -0.58 -16.48
C GLU A 323 19.48 -1.21 -17.81
N ALA A 324 18.73 -2.32 -17.78
CA ALA A 324 18.28 -3.01 -18.99
C ALA A 324 17.24 -2.19 -19.77
N VAL A 325 16.27 -1.59 -19.06
CA VAL A 325 15.27 -0.69 -19.67
C VAL A 325 15.94 0.55 -20.25
N TRP A 326 16.88 1.16 -19.52
CA TRP A 326 17.62 2.35 -20.00
C TRP A 326 18.44 2.05 -21.26
N LYS A 327 19.15 0.91 -21.30
CA LYS A 327 19.91 0.47 -22.48
C LYS A 327 19.01 0.25 -23.70
N GLN A 328 17.78 -0.20 -23.49
CA GLN A 328 16.82 -0.36 -24.60
C GLN A 328 16.29 0.99 -25.09
N SER A 329 15.93 1.89 -24.17
CA SER A 329 15.45 3.24 -24.52
C SER A 329 16.48 4.03 -25.30
N THR A 330 17.75 3.97 -24.89
CA THR A 330 18.85 4.65 -25.58
C THR A 330 19.10 4.08 -26.98
N ARG A 331 18.98 2.76 -27.18
CA ARG A 331 19.04 2.12 -28.51
C ARG A 331 17.91 2.60 -29.43
N ILE A 332 16.68 2.67 -28.93
CA ILE A 332 15.52 3.15 -29.70
C ILE A 332 15.70 4.63 -30.10
N SER A 333 16.15 5.48 -29.18
CA SER A 333 16.40 6.91 -29.46
C SER A 333 17.57 7.16 -30.43
N SER A 334 18.44 6.16 -30.63
CA SER A 334 19.60 6.25 -31.52
C SER A 334 19.38 5.68 -32.92
N GLN A 335 18.20 5.12 -33.22
CA GLN A 335 17.88 4.66 -34.57
C GLN A 335 17.42 5.85 -35.44
N PRO A 336 18.02 6.08 -36.63
CA PRO A 336 17.50 7.05 -37.58
C PRO A 336 16.11 6.59 -38.04
N SER A 337 15.12 7.47 -37.97
CA SER A 337 13.83 7.25 -38.63
C SER A 337 14.07 7.11 -40.13
N PHE A 338 14.03 5.89 -40.67
CA PHE A 338 13.97 5.67 -42.10
C PHE A 338 12.62 6.19 -42.60
N GLY A 339 12.62 7.42 -43.11
CA GLY A 339 11.54 7.94 -43.92
C GLY A 339 11.39 7.07 -45.16
N THR A 340 10.21 6.50 -45.34
CA THR A 340 9.84 5.89 -46.63
C THR A 340 9.66 7.03 -47.62
N ASN A 341 10.69 7.26 -48.45
CA ASN A 341 10.61 8.04 -49.67
C ASN A 341 9.52 7.42 -50.57
N GLN A 342 8.47 8.19 -50.85
CA GLN A 342 7.62 7.99 -52.02
C GLN A 342 8.06 9.00 -53.08
N ASP A 343 8.66 8.50 -54.15
CA ASP A 343 8.82 9.10 -55.47
C ASP A 343 9.26 7.93 -56.40
N ASN A 344 8.76 7.67 -57.60
CA ASN A 344 7.73 8.28 -58.41
C ASN A 344 7.37 7.32 -59.58
N SER A 345 6.27 7.63 -60.26
CA SER A 345 6.02 7.50 -61.72
C SER A 345 5.17 6.35 -62.32
N CYS A 346 4.05 6.82 -62.89
CA CYS A 346 3.50 6.56 -64.23
C CYS A 346 2.68 5.30 -64.52
N THR A 347 1.37 5.50 -64.76
CA THR A 347 0.76 5.34 -66.10
C THR A 347 -0.61 6.05 -66.18
N ASP A 348 -0.58 7.20 -66.87
CA ASP A 348 -1.52 7.73 -67.87
C ASP A 348 -2.99 7.24 -68.01
N ASN A 349 -3.89 8.24 -67.87
CA ASN A 349 -4.77 8.78 -68.93
C ASN A 349 -6.23 8.28 -69.06
N LYS A 350 -7.21 9.17 -68.76
CA LYS A 350 -8.09 9.84 -69.77
C LYS A 350 -9.24 10.68 -69.18
N ASN A 351 -9.27 11.95 -69.61
CA ASN A 351 -10.39 12.80 -70.05
C ASN A 351 -11.73 12.84 -69.29
N MET A 352 -12.14 14.04 -68.84
CA MET A 352 -13.06 14.92 -69.59
C MET A 352 -13.19 16.30 -68.90
N GLY A 353 -12.78 17.37 -69.60
CA GLY A 353 -13.33 18.73 -69.39
C GLY A 353 -14.66 18.89 -70.15
N PRO A 354 -15.25 20.10 -70.34
CA PRO A 354 -14.67 21.46 -70.30
C PRO A 354 -15.45 22.38 -69.31
N GLY A 355 -15.25 23.67 -69.07
CA GLY A 355 -14.50 24.80 -69.66
C GLY A 355 -15.17 26.12 -69.23
N GLY A 356 -14.44 27.23 -69.26
CA GLY A 356 -14.89 28.61 -69.01
C GLY A 356 -13.95 29.32 -68.03
N LEU A 357 -13.24 30.40 -68.36
CA LEU A 357 -13.25 31.36 -69.48
C LEU A 357 -11.82 31.79 -69.78
#